data_AF-A0A963WST5-F1
#
_entry.id   AF-A0A963WST5-F1
#
_cell.length_a   1.000
_cell.length_b   1.000
_cell.length_c   1.000
_cell.angle_alpha   90.00
_cell.angle_beta   90.00
_cell.angle_gamma   90.00
#
_symmetry.space_group_name_H-M   'P 1'
#
loop_
_entity.id
_entity.type
_entity.pdbx_description
1 polymer ?
#
loop_
_entity_poly.entity_id
_entity_poly.type
_entity_poly.pdbx_seq_one_letter_code
_entity_poly.pdbx_strand_id
1 'polypeptide(L)'
;MSTREASDREDPIIESRDQLVAPMQAGEKPPADWRIGTEHEKLVYKREDFRAPSYDEPCGIRDLLMNLQQFGWEPVEENGKVIAMRGDDGTVSLEPAGQ
;
A
#
# COMPACT_ATOMS: atom_id res chain seq x y z
N MET A 1 3.08 5.31 6.19
CA MET A 1 3.46 4.92 4.83
C MET A 1 2.20 4.99 4.00
N SER A 2 2.21 5.75 2.92
CA SER A 2 1.02 5.97 2.09
C SER A 2 1.34 5.67 0.63
N THR A 3 0.60 4.77 0.00
CA THR A 3 0.69 4.52 -1.45
C THR A 3 -0.05 5.57 -2.27
N ARG A 4 -0.70 6.53 -1.59
CA ARG A 4 -1.37 7.66 -2.23
C ARG A 4 -0.33 8.62 -2.78
N GLU A 5 -0.39 8.86 -4.08
CA GLU A 5 0.33 9.96 -4.72
C GLU A 5 -0.17 11.28 -4.11
N ALA A 6 0.75 12.01 -3.47
CA ALA A 6 0.45 13.34 -2.96
C ALA A 6 0.13 14.25 -4.15
N SER A 7 -1.03 14.89 -4.14
CA SER A 7 -1.38 15.81 -5.21
C SER A 7 -0.66 17.14 -5.01
N ASP A 8 -0.03 17.69 -6.06
CA ASP A 8 0.62 19.01 -6.04
C ASP A 8 -0.36 20.20 -5.92
N ARG A 9 -1.62 19.95 -5.54
CA ARG A 9 -2.64 20.99 -5.35
C ARG A 9 -2.83 21.25 -3.86
N GLU A 10 -3.06 22.52 -3.54
CA GLU A 10 -3.56 22.92 -2.22
C GLU A 10 -4.88 22.18 -1.94
N ASP A 11 -4.96 21.53 -0.77
CA ASP A 11 -6.19 20.91 -0.33
C ASP A 11 -7.25 22.00 -0.10
N PRO A 12 -8.50 21.80 -0.57
CA PRO A 12 -9.55 22.78 -0.36
C PRO A 12 -9.80 22.98 1.13
N ILE A 13 -9.94 24.25 1.55
CA ILE A 13 -10.31 24.57 2.92
C ILE A 13 -11.68 23.96 3.23
N ILE A 14 -11.76 23.25 4.36
CA ILE A 14 -13.02 22.70 4.85
C ILE A 14 -13.82 23.84 5.52
N GLU A 15 -14.85 24.31 4.82
CA GLU A 15 -15.77 25.37 5.23
C GLU A 15 -17.00 24.81 5.96
N SER A 16 -17.30 23.52 5.80
CA SER A 16 -18.44 22.88 6.46
C SER A 16 -18.26 21.37 6.66
N ARG A 17 -19.05 20.81 7.58
CA ARG A 17 -19.12 19.35 7.79
C ARG A 17 -19.55 18.61 6.53
N ASP A 18 -20.40 19.19 5.70
CA ASP A 18 -20.95 18.53 4.52
C ASP A 18 -19.87 18.17 3.50
N GLN A 19 -18.80 18.97 3.41
CA GLN A 19 -17.64 18.68 2.56
C GLN A 19 -16.90 17.40 2.99
N LEU A 20 -16.93 17.04 4.27
CA LEU A 20 -16.37 15.79 4.78
C LEU A 20 -17.29 14.59 4.54
N VAL A 21 -18.60 14.83 4.47
CA VAL A 21 -19.62 13.78 4.26
C VAL A 21 -19.76 13.43 2.78
N ALA A 22 -19.62 14.40 1.88
CA ALA A 22 -19.84 14.23 0.46
C ALA A 22 -19.03 13.07 -0.19
N PRO A 23 -17.72 12.87 0.12
CA PRO A 23 -16.97 11.74 -0.43
C PRO A 23 -17.51 10.37 0.02
N MET A 24 -18.04 10.28 1.24
CA MET A 24 -18.64 9.05 1.76
C MET A 24 -19.94 8.73 1.03
N GLN A 25 -20.79 9.74 0.81
CA GLN A 25 -22.03 9.61 0.03
C GLN A 25 -21.76 9.26 -1.43
N ALA A 26 -20.72 9.83 -2.03
CA ALA A 26 -20.29 9.47 -3.38
C ALA A 26 -19.82 8.00 -3.49
N GLY A 27 -19.53 7.34 -2.36
CA GLY A 27 -19.17 5.94 -2.28
C GLY A 27 -20.37 4.96 -2.40
N GLU A 28 -21.61 5.44 -2.25
CA GLU A 28 -22.83 4.64 -2.34
C GLU A 28 -22.98 3.98 -3.72
N LYS A 29 -23.35 2.69 -3.74
CA LYS A 29 -23.48 1.89 -4.96
C LYS A 29 -24.73 1.01 -4.93
N PRO A 30 -25.44 0.83 -6.06
CA PRO A 30 -26.54 -0.13 -6.13
C PRO A 30 -26.02 -1.56 -5.92
N PRO A 31 -26.87 -2.50 -5.47
CA PRO A 31 -26.46 -3.89 -5.24
C PRO A 31 -25.75 -4.58 -6.41
N ALA A 32 -26.08 -4.21 -7.66
CA ALA A 32 -25.43 -4.73 -8.86
C ALA A 32 -23.93 -4.36 -8.96
N ASP A 33 -23.52 -3.26 -8.32
CA ASP A 33 -22.16 -2.74 -8.33
C ASP A 33 -21.38 -3.06 -7.05
N TRP A 34 -21.97 -3.84 -6.13
CA TRP A 34 -21.25 -4.32 -4.96
C TRP A 34 -20.13 -5.27 -5.37
N ARG A 35 -18.99 -5.17 -4.67
CA ARG A 35 -17.77 -5.97 -4.88
C ARG A 35 -17.20 -6.38 -3.52
N ILE A 36 -16.32 -7.39 -3.51
CA ILE A 36 -15.59 -7.83 -2.33
C ILE A 36 -14.10 -7.58 -2.58
N GLY A 37 -13.49 -6.71 -1.77
CA GLY A 37 -12.05 -6.57 -1.68
C GLY A 37 -11.52 -7.43 -0.54
N THR A 38 -10.35 -8.05 -0.71
CA THR A 38 -9.70 -8.87 0.32
C THR A 38 -8.30 -8.36 0.56
N GLU A 39 -7.95 -8.21 1.84
CA GLU A 39 -6.61 -7.85 2.28
C GLU A 39 -6.10 -8.94 3.24
N HIS A 40 -4.80 -9.20 3.22
CA HIS A 40 -4.17 -10.15 4.13
C HIS A 40 -2.71 -9.79 4.39
N GLU A 41 -2.33 -9.84 5.66
CA GLU A 41 -0.97 -9.58 6.12
C GLU A 41 -0.16 -10.89 6.22
N LYS A 42 1.15 -10.82 6.02
CA LYS A 42 2.03 -11.98 6.11
C LYS A 42 3.24 -11.67 6.98
N LEU A 43 3.46 -12.50 8.00
CA LEU A 43 4.67 -12.41 8.82
C LEU A 43 5.83 -13.11 8.13
N VAL A 44 6.80 -12.33 7.65
CA VAL A 44 8.00 -12.85 6.99
C VAL A 44 9.11 -13.10 8.01
N TYR A 45 9.87 -14.19 7.84
CA TYR A 45 10.99 -14.55 8.72
C TYR A 45 12.14 -15.19 7.93
N LYS A 46 13.36 -15.04 8.42
CA LYS A 46 14.56 -15.73 7.90
C LYS A 46 14.53 -17.20 8.30
N ARG A 47 14.81 -18.12 7.38
CA ARG A 47 14.76 -19.57 7.67
C ARG A 47 15.92 -20.08 8.52
N GLU A 48 17.01 -19.33 8.60
CA GLU A 48 18.23 -19.72 9.32
C GLU A 48 18.09 -19.56 10.84
N ASP A 49 17.45 -18.47 11.28
CA ASP A 49 17.39 -18.04 12.68
C ASP A 49 15.97 -17.60 13.13
N PHE A 50 14.97 -17.66 12.24
CA PHE A 50 13.56 -17.33 12.48
C PHE A 50 13.25 -15.89 12.89
N ARG A 51 14.22 -14.97 12.77
CA ARG A 51 13.96 -13.55 13.05
C ARG A 51 13.22 -12.89 11.89
N ALA A 52 12.53 -11.79 12.21
CA ALA A 52 12.01 -10.89 11.20
C ALA A 52 13.18 -10.27 10.40
N PRO A 53 13.10 -10.23 9.06
CA PRO A 53 14.10 -9.56 8.27
C PRO A 53 13.99 -8.04 8.42
N SER A 54 15.13 -7.35 8.42
CA SER A 54 15.17 -5.89 8.36
C SER A 54 14.90 -5.39 6.94
N TYR A 55 14.67 -4.09 6.79
CA TYR A 55 14.39 -3.50 5.48
C TYR A 55 15.60 -3.55 4.53
N ASP A 56 16.74 -3.00 4.95
CA ASP A 56 17.94 -2.80 4.11
C ASP A 56 18.96 -3.97 4.16
N GLU A 57 18.71 -5.01 4.94
CA GLU A 57 19.67 -6.12 5.04
C GLU A 57 19.68 -7.01 3.78
N PRO A 58 20.76 -7.77 3.53
CA PRO A 58 20.79 -8.73 2.43
C PRO A 58 19.63 -9.74 2.52
N CYS A 59 18.90 -9.90 1.42
CA CYS A 59 17.67 -10.69 1.35
C CYS A 59 16.60 -10.21 2.37
N GLY A 60 16.54 -8.89 2.61
CA GLY A 60 15.60 -8.22 3.51
C GLY A 60 14.26 -7.88 2.85
N ILE A 61 13.45 -7.05 3.50
CA ILE A 61 12.12 -6.65 2.99
C ILE A 61 12.23 -5.91 1.65
N ARG A 62 13.22 -5.01 1.48
CA ARG A 62 13.42 -4.30 0.22
C ARG A 62 13.67 -5.28 -0.94
N ASP A 63 14.55 -6.25 -0.72
CA ASP A 63 14.87 -7.24 -1.75
C ASP A 63 13.66 -8.12 -2.08
N LEU A 64 12.84 -8.46 -1.07
CA LEU A 64 11.59 -9.19 -1.28
C LEU A 64 10.62 -8.41 -2.17
N LEU A 65 10.41 -7.11 -1.90
CA LEU A 65 9.57 -6.25 -2.73
C LEU A 65 10.11 -6.12 -4.16
N MET A 66 11.40 -5.83 -4.31
CA MET A 66 12.04 -5.67 -5.63
C MET A 66 11.98 -6.94 -6.47
N ASN A 67 11.99 -8.12 -5.83
CA ASN A 67 11.81 -9.38 -6.54
C ASN A 67 10.41 -9.52 -7.19
N LEU A 68 9.41 -8.74 -6.78
CA LEU A 68 8.09 -8.76 -7.43
C LEU A 68 8.10 -8.15 -8.84
N GLN A 69 9.13 -7.36 -9.20
CA GLN A 69 9.26 -6.80 -10.55
C GLN A 69 9.31 -7.87 -11.64
N GLN A 70 9.83 -9.07 -11.33
CA GLN A 70 9.85 -10.19 -12.28
C GLN A 70 8.45 -10.68 -12.65
N PHE A 71 7.43 -10.34 -11.85
CA PHE A 71 6.02 -10.65 -12.10
C PHE A 71 5.24 -9.46 -12.68
N GLY A 72 5.94 -8.40 -13.13
CA GLY A 72 5.33 -7.23 -13.75
C GLY A 72 4.88 -6.14 -12.77
N TRP A 73 5.25 -6.23 -11.50
CA TRP A 73 4.90 -5.22 -10.51
C TRP A 73 5.87 -4.04 -10.53
N GLU A 74 5.36 -2.83 -10.31
CA GLU A 74 6.13 -1.59 -10.32
C GLU A 74 6.34 -1.06 -8.88
N PRO A 75 7.53 -0.54 -8.55
CA PRO A 75 7.82 -0.03 -7.22
C PRO A 75 7.10 1.29 -6.95
N VAL A 76 6.61 1.43 -5.72
CA VAL A 76 6.11 2.69 -5.16
C VAL A 76 7.09 3.17 -4.10
N GLU A 77 7.62 4.38 -4.28
CA GLU A 77 8.66 4.94 -3.42
C GLU A 77 8.14 6.09 -2.55
N GLU A 78 8.59 6.12 -1.29
CA GLU A 78 8.42 7.24 -0.36
C GLU A 78 9.80 7.56 0.22
N ASN A 79 10.26 8.81 0.10
CA ASN A 79 11.58 9.26 0.57
C ASN A 79 12.77 8.40 0.04
N GLY A 80 12.69 7.94 -1.21
CA GLY A 80 13.73 7.10 -1.84
C GLY A 80 13.78 5.66 -1.33
N LYS A 81 12.74 5.21 -0.61
CA LYS A 81 12.57 3.83 -0.15
C LYS A 81 11.35 3.24 -0.85
N VAL A 82 11.50 2.03 -1.40
CA VAL A 82 10.36 1.26 -1.93
C VAL A 82 9.51 0.78 -0.76
N ILE A 83 8.26 1.25 -0.68
CA ILE A 83 7.34 0.97 0.43
C ILE A 83 6.16 0.09 0.03
N ALA A 84 5.95 -0.07 -1.27
CA ALA A 84 4.94 -0.93 -1.84
C ALA A 84 5.30 -1.30 -3.28
N MET A 85 4.56 -2.27 -3.82
CA MET A 85 4.57 -2.64 -5.22
C MET A 85 3.14 -2.52 -5.74
N ARG A 86 2.97 -1.96 -6.95
CA ARG A 86 1.69 -1.84 -7.65
C ARG A 86 1.67 -2.82 -8.83
N GLY A 87 0.60 -3.60 -8.96
CA GLY A 87 0.36 -4.50 -10.09
C GLY A 87 -1.02 -4.25 -10.70
N ASP A 88 -1.27 -4.86 -11.85
CA ASP A 88 -2.57 -4.77 -12.54
C ASP A 88 -3.74 -5.35 -11.72
N ASP A 89 -3.43 -6.27 -10.80
CA ASP A 89 -4.39 -7.03 -10.00
C ASP A 89 -4.41 -6.63 -8.51
N GLY A 90 -3.58 -5.67 -8.08
CA GLY A 90 -3.59 -5.21 -6.69
C GLY A 90 -2.36 -4.43 -6.25
N THR A 91 -2.16 -4.39 -4.93
CA THR A 91 -1.02 -3.72 -4.29
C THR A 91 -0.44 -4.62 -3.19
N VAL A 92 0.88 -4.63 -3.05
CA VAL A 92 1.60 -5.21 -1.91
C VAL A 92 2.24 -4.05 -1.19
N SER A 93 1.80 -3.75 0.03
CA SER A 93 2.32 -2.66 0.86
C SER A 93 2.99 -3.21 2.11
N LEU A 94 3.69 -2.33 2.83
CA LEU A 94 4.29 -2.64 4.12
C LEU A 94 3.52 -1.99 5.26
N GLU A 95 3.24 -2.77 6.29
CA GLU A 95 2.85 -2.28 7.61
C GLU A 95 4.08 -1.86 8.45
N PRO A 96 3.91 -1.18 9.61
CA PRO A 96 5.03 -0.60 10.36
C PRO A 96 6.17 -1.54 10.73
N ALA A 97 5.94 -2.85 10.80
CA ALA A 97 6.95 -3.87 11.11
C ALA A 97 7.26 -4.82 9.93
N GLY A 98 6.87 -4.46 8.71
CA GLY A 98 7.22 -5.17 7.48
C GLY A 98 6.29 -6.33 7.10
N GLN A 99 5.07 -6.36 7.64
CA GLN A 99 4.00 -7.26 7.20
C GLN A 99 3.40 -6.85 5.85
#